data_AF-A0A3N5EXW1-F1
#
_entry.id   AF-A0A3N5EXW1-F1
#
_cell.length_a   1.000
_cell.length_b   1.000
_cell.length_c   1.000
_cell.angle_alpha   90.00
_cell.angle_beta   90.00
_cell.angle_gamma   90.00
#
_symmetry.space_group_name_H-M   'P 1'
#
loop_
_entity.id
_entity.type
_entity.pdbx_description
1 polymer ?
#
loop_
_entity_poly.entity_id
_entity_poly.type
_entity_poly.pdbx_seq_one_letter_code
_entity_poly.pdbx_strand_id
1 'polypeptide(L)'
;VNGRLVDGPDATAGEIGHLTVELDGPLDGEGAPGHVEGIASGAALARDGAALIERGAAPRLAELVSSGTPVDAAAVCAAADAGDAACRSLIERAWSAIGATCAGLVNLLNPEVLVLGGGIADHRSELHDVVRTEIGRRAFPLPAARVVVRPSRFGENVSLVGCWPLIHETEAGG
;
A
#
# COMPACT_ATOMS: atom_id res chain seq x y z
N VAL A 1 -5.94 4.82 18.92
CA VAL A 1 -5.61 3.99 20.10
C VAL A 1 -6.52 4.38 21.26
N ASN A 2 -7.10 3.42 22.00
CA ASN A 2 -8.03 3.69 23.10
C ASN A 2 -9.19 4.65 22.72
N GLY A 3 -9.76 4.47 21.52
CA GLY A 3 -10.83 5.31 21.00
C GLY A 3 -10.41 6.73 20.58
N ARG A 4 -9.12 7.08 20.63
CA ARG A 4 -8.60 8.39 20.26
C ARG A 4 -7.69 8.31 19.04
N LEU A 5 -7.67 9.37 18.24
CA LEU A 5 -6.67 9.53 17.18
C LEU A 5 -5.28 9.63 17.80
N VAL A 6 -4.28 9.12 17.07
CA VAL A 6 -2.87 9.30 17.42
C VAL A 6 -2.25 10.07 16.27
N ASP A 7 -1.93 11.34 16.53
CA ASP A 7 -1.41 12.32 15.59
C ASP A 7 0.04 12.72 15.91
N GLY A 8 0.45 12.59 17.17
CA GLY A 8 1.81 12.91 17.61
C GLY A 8 2.03 14.43 17.72
N PRO A 9 3.23 14.86 18.17
CA PRO A 9 3.49 16.28 18.45
C PRO A 9 3.44 17.17 17.19
N ASP A 10 3.75 16.60 16.03
CA ASP A 10 3.81 17.32 14.75
C ASP A 10 2.67 16.95 13.81
N ALA A 11 1.64 16.23 14.30
CA ALA A 11 0.51 15.72 13.51
C ALA A 11 0.91 14.78 12.34
N THR A 12 2.05 14.09 12.45
CA THR A 12 2.60 13.16 11.44
C THR A 12 2.56 11.69 11.87
N ALA A 13 1.99 11.36 13.03
CA ALA A 13 1.84 9.96 13.40
C ALA A 13 0.89 9.26 12.41
N GLY A 14 1.35 8.14 11.87
CA GLY A 14 0.60 7.39 10.85
C GLY A 14 1.15 7.52 9.43
N GLU A 15 2.28 8.22 9.23
CA GLU A 15 3.06 8.23 7.98
C GLU A 15 3.71 6.87 7.68
N ILE A 16 2.88 5.84 7.53
CA ILE A 16 3.30 4.43 7.37
C ILE A 16 3.99 4.18 6.02
N GLY A 17 3.83 5.10 5.05
CA GLY A 17 4.51 5.09 3.76
C GLY A 17 6.04 5.12 3.92
N HIS A 18 6.53 5.76 4.97
CA HIS A 18 7.95 5.92 5.30
C HIS A 18 8.49 4.82 6.22
N LEU A 19 7.76 3.71 6.39
CA LEU A 19 8.31 2.56 7.09
C LEU A 19 9.23 1.78 6.16
N THR A 20 10.50 1.64 6.55
CA THR A 20 11.48 0.82 5.84
C THR A 20 11.12 -0.66 5.96
N VAL A 21 10.85 -1.30 4.82
CA VAL A 21 10.60 -2.74 4.71
C VAL A 21 11.69 -3.50 3.96
N GLU A 22 12.57 -2.78 3.27
CA GLU A 22 13.71 -3.34 2.53
C GLU A 22 14.94 -2.45 2.74
N LEU A 23 15.89 -2.85 3.60
CA LEU A 23 16.99 -1.96 4.03
C LEU A 23 17.80 -1.36 2.87
N ASP A 24 18.01 -2.14 1.81
CA ASP A 24 18.73 -1.74 0.59
C ASP A 24 17.77 -1.58 -0.61
N GLY A 25 16.51 -1.21 -0.33
CA GLY A 25 15.46 -1.07 -1.32
C GLY A 25 15.54 0.20 -2.17
N PRO A 26 14.59 0.38 -3.12
CA PRO A 26 14.54 1.56 -3.96
C PRO A 26 14.30 2.82 -3.14
N LEU A 27 14.71 3.96 -3.69
CA LEU A 27 14.38 5.27 -3.11
C LEU A 27 12.90 5.59 -3.33
N ASP A 28 12.29 6.22 -2.32
CA ASP A 28 10.98 6.86 -2.43
C ASP A 28 11.07 8.28 -3.03
N GLY A 29 9.96 9.03 -2.99
CA GLY A 29 9.90 10.40 -3.49
C GLY A 29 10.76 11.40 -2.70
N GLU A 30 11.11 11.07 -1.46
CA GLU A 30 11.93 11.90 -0.58
C GLU A 30 13.43 11.52 -0.61
N GLY A 31 13.76 10.43 -1.30
CA GLY A 31 15.13 9.93 -1.47
C GLY A 31 15.58 8.99 -0.37
N ALA A 32 14.67 8.51 0.48
CA ALA A 32 14.96 7.52 1.51
C ALA A 32 14.86 6.09 0.93
N PRO A 33 15.82 5.20 1.24
CA PRO A 33 15.80 3.83 0.72
C PRO A 33 14.78 2.97 1.47
N GLY A 34 14.09 2.11 0.73
CA GLY A 34 13.42 0.95 1.32
C GLY A 34 12.08 1.20 1.97
N HIS A 35 11.59 2.43 1.92
CA HIS A 35 10.24 2.78 2.36
C HIS A 35 9.20 2.02 1.53
N VAL A 36 8.11 1.59 2.18
CA VAL A 36 7.02 0.87 1.50
C VAL A 36 6.45 1.71 0.35
N GLU A 37 6.43 3.04 0.46
CA GLU A 37 6.00 3.91 -0.64
C GLU A 37 6.88 3.78 -1.89
N GLY A 38 8.21 3.70 -1.72
CA GLY A 38 9.16 3.52 -2.82
C GLY A 38 9.05 2.18 -3.54
N ILE A 39 8.28 1.24 -2.98
CA ILE A 39 8.08 -0.12 -3.50
C ILE A 39 6.65 -0.32 -4.03
N ALA A 40 5.64 0.21 -3.33
CA ALA A 40 4.24 -0.18 -3.53
C ALA A 40 3.30 0.97 -3.89
N SER A 41 3.80 2.21 -3.97
CA SER A 41 2.99 3.35 -4.43
C SER A 41 2.66 3.25 -5.93
N GLY A 42 1.65 4.01 -6.35
CA GLY A 42 1.33 4.13 -7.78
C GLY A 42 2.50 4.67 -8.59
N ALA A 43 3.25 5.63 -8.04
CA ALA A 43 4.46 6.18 -8.67
C ALA A 43 5.58 5.14 -8.76
N ALA A 44 5.79 4.33 -7.72
CA ALA A 44 6.77 3.24 -7.73
C ALA A 44 6.43 2.18 -8.79
N LEU A 45 5.16 1.75 -8.86
CA LEU A 45 4.69 0.79 -9.86
C LEU A 45 4.81 1.34 -11.28
N ALA A 46 4.47 2.62 -11.50
CA ALA A 46 4.63 3.27 -12.80
C ALA A 46 6.10 3.32 -13.24
N ARG A 47 7.00 3.77 -12.34
CA ARG A 47 8.45 3.81 -12.56
C ARG A 47 8.99 2.42 -12.92
N ASP A 48 8.67 1.42 -12.11
CA ASP A 48 9.21 0.08 -12.29
C ASP A 48 8.60 -0.62 -13.51
N GLY A 49 7.33 -0.34 -13.81
CA GLY A 49 6.65 -0.77 -15.03
C GLY A 49 7.29 -0.20 -16.30
N ALA A 50 7.60 1.10 -16.33
CA ALA A 50 8.33 1.73 -17.44
C ALA A 50 9.69 1.06 -17.66
N ALA A 51 10.43 0.80 -16.58
CA ALA A 51 11.71 0.11 -16.66
C ALA A 51 11.57 -1.35 -17.18
N LEU A 52 10.44 -2.03 -16.93
CA LEU A 52 10.17 -3.34 -17.52
C LEU A 52 9.91 -3.26 -19.03
N ILE A 53 9.24 -2.22 -19.51
CA ILE A 53 9.05 -1.96 -20.95
C ILE A 53 10.40 -1.76 -21.63
N GLU A 54 11.24 -0.89 -21.07
CA GLU A 54 12.58 -0.57 -21.62
C GLU A 54 13.46 -1.81 -21.76
N ARG A 55 13.34 -2.76 -20.82
CA ARG A 55 14.07 -4.04 -20.85
C ARG A 55 13.42 -5.10 -21.74
N GLY A 56 12.27 -4.83 -22.36
CA GLY A 56 11.51 -5.79 -23.15
C GLY A 56 10.88 -6.92 -22.33
N ALA A 57 10.70 -6.72 -21.02
CA ALA A 57 10.22 -7.74 -20.09
C ALA A 57 8.69 -7.72 -19.88
N ALA A 58 8.01 -6.68 -20.36
CA ALA A 58 6.56 -6.49 -20.22
C ALA A 58 5.90 -6.17 -21.57
N PRO A 59 5.79 -7.14 -22.50
CA PRO A 59 5.23 -6.91 -23.84
C PRO A 59 3.76 -6.49 -23.82
N ARG A 60 2.93 -6.98 -22.89
CA ARG A 60 1.52 -6.56 -22.78
C ARG A 60 1.41 -5.14 -22.26
N LEU A 61 2.23 -4.77 -21.28
CA LEU A 61 2.30 -3.39 -20.82
C LEU A 61 2.75 -2.45 -21.95
N ALA A 62 3.77 -2.84 -22.72
CA ALA A 62 4.25 -2.07 -23.87
C ALA A 62 3.18 -1.88 -24.95
N GLU A 63 2.36 -2.92 -25.21
CA GLU A 63 1.23 -2.88 -26.12
C GLU A 63 0.16 -1.88 -25.65
N LEU A 64 -0.24 -1.95 -24.37
CA LEU A 64 -1.18 -1.01 -23.76
C LEU A 64 -0.69 0.44 -23.89
N VAL A 65 0.59 0.67 -23.62
CA VAL A 65 1.18 2.01 -23.64
C VAL A 65 1.27 2.56 -25.06
N SER A 66 1.63 1.70 -26.02
CA SER A 66 1.65 2.07 -27.45
C SER A 66 0.26 2.42 -27.99
N SER A 67 -0.80 1.88 -27.37
CA SER A 67 -2.19 2.22 -27.70
C SER A 67 -2.72 3.51 -27.05
N GLY A 68 -1.86 4.22 -26.31
CA GLY A 68 -2.19 5.51 -25.68
C GLY A 68 -2.54 5.42 -24.19
N THR A 69 -2.40 4.24 -23.57
CA THR A 69 -2.58 4.10 -22.12
C THR A 69 -1.35 4.67 -21.39
N PRO A 70 -1.50 5.51 -20.34
CA PRO A 70 -0.36 5.93 -19.54
C PRO A 70 0.30 4.74 -18.83
N VAL A 71 1.60 4.82 -18.56
CA VAL A 71 2.28 3.85 -17.69
C VAL A 71 1.93 4.20 -16.24
N ASP A 72 0.93 3.54 -15.68
CA ASP A 72 0.52 3.69 -14.28
C ASP A 72 0.29 2.32 -13.61
N ALA A 73 -0.04 2.33 -12.32
CA ALA A 73 -0.30 1.11 -11.57
C ALA A 73 -1.45 0.27 -12.16
N ALA A 74 -2.47 0.91 -12.74
CA ALA A 74 -3.60 0.22 -13.35
C ALA A 74 -3.19 -0.49 -14.64
N ALA A 75 -2.35 0.14 -15.47
CA ALA A 75 -1.78 -0.47 -16.66
C ALA A 75 -0.87 -1.66 -16.31
N VAL A 76 -0.03 -1.52 -15.27
CA VAL A 76 0.82 -2.61 -14.77
C VAL A 76 -0.03 -3.79 -14.29
N CYS A 77 -1.12 -3.52 -13.56
CA CYS A 77 -2.11 -4.52 -13.15
C CYS A 77 -2.76 -5.21 -14.34
N ALA A 78 -3.26 -4.45 -15.32
CA ALA A 78 -3.88 -5.00 -16.52
C ALA A 78 -2.91 -5.87 -17.33
N ALA A 79 -1.65 -5.47 -17.45
CA ALA A 79 -0.61 -6.26 -18.10
C ALA A 79 -0.31 -7.57 -17.36
N ALA A 80 -0.27 -7.54 -16.03
CA ALA A 80 -0.12 -8.74 -15.21
C ALA A 80 -1.31 -9.70 -15.41
N ASP A 81 -2.54 -9.19 -15.46
CA ASP A 81 -3.74 -9.99 -15.72
C ASP A 81 -3.74 -10.56 -17.15
N ALA A 82 -3.19 -9.81 -18.12
CA ALA A 82 -2.99 -10.23 -19.51
C ALA A 82 -1.79 -11.20 -19.71
N GLY A 83 -1.09 -11.56 -18.63
CA GLY A 83 -0.07 -12.61 -18.63
C GLY A 83 1.39 -12.14 -18.59
N ASP A 84 1.68 -10.84 -18.43
CA ASP A 84 3.06 -10.39 -18.22
C ASP A 84 3.59 -10.85 -16.86
N ALA A 85 4.45 -11.86 -16.88
CA ALA A 85 5.04 -12.44 -15.67
C ALA A 85 5.85 -11.41 -14.86
N ALA A 86 6.58 -10.51 -15.53
CA ALA A 86 7.35 -9.48 -14.85
C ALA A 86 6.47 -8.44 -14.15
N CYS A 87 5.35 -8.04 -14.76
CA CYS A 87 4.36 -7.18 -14.12
C CYS A 87 3.71 -7.89 -12.92
N ARG A 88 3.41 -9.19 -13.04
CA ARG A 88 2.89 -9.98 -11.92
C ARG A 88 3.87 -10.01 -10.75
N SER A 89 5.14 -10.30 -10.98
CA SER A 89 6.16 -10.30 -9.93
C SER A 89 6.37 -8.92 -9.31
N LEU A 90 6.27 -7.85 -10.09
CA LEU A 90 6.34 -6.48 -9.58
C LEU A 90 5.19 -6.19 -8.60
N ILE A 91 3.96 -6.57 -8.97
CA ILE A 91 2.77 -6.38 -8.13
C ILE A 91 2.82 -7.26 -6.87
N GLU A 92 3.23 -8.54 -7.01
CA GLU A 92 3.40 -9.44 -5.88
C GLU A 92 4.39 -8.87 -4.85
N ARG A 93 5.52 -8.31 -5.31
CA ARG A 93 6.48 -7.63 -4.45
C ARG A 93 5.84 -6.44 -3.72
N ALA A 94 5.08 -5.61 -4.42
CA ALA A 94 4.39 -4.46 -3.82
C ALA A 94 3.38 -4.90 -2.75
N TRP A 95 2.57 -5.92 -3.02
CA TRP A 95 1.61 -6.45 -2.05
C TRP A 95 2.29 -7.10 -0.85
N SER A 96 3.39 -7.83 -1.05
CA SER A 96 4.18 -8.37 0.06
C SER A 96 4.80 -7.27 0.92
N ALA A 97 5.26 -6.17 0.32
CA ALA A 97 5.77 -5.02 1.07
C ALA A 97 4.66 -4.39 1.94
N ILE A 98 3.46 -4.16 1.38
CA ILE A 98 2.29 -3.69 2.13
C ILE A 98 1.93 -4.66 3.26
N GLY A 99 1.91 -5.96 2.98
CA GLY A 99 1.62 -7.00 3.97
C GLY A 99 2.64 -7.05 5.10
N ALA A 100 3.93 -6.88 4.80
CA ALA A 100 4.99 -6.79 5.80
C ALA A 100 4.82 -5.55 6.69
N THR A 101 4.49 -4.39 6.11
CA THR A 101 4.16 -3.18 6.87
C THR A 101 2.97 -3.44 7.80
N CYS A 102 1.89 -4.04 7.30
CA CYS A 102 0.72 -4.39 8.09
C CYS A 102 1.05 -5.32 9.26
N ALA A 103 1.89 -6.34 9.03
CA ALA A 103 2.34 -7.22 10.10
C ALA A 103 3.14 -6.49 11.19
N GLY A 104 3.99 -5.54 10.79
CA GLY A 104 4.70 -4.64 11.70
C GLY A 104 3.74 -3.81 12.56
N LEU A 105 2.71 -3.21 11.93
CA LEU A 105 1.67 -2.47 12.64
C LEU A 105 0.88 -3.36 13.61
N VAL A 106 0.58 -4.61 13.23
CA VAL A 106 -0.07 -5.58 14.12
C VAL A 106 0.79 -5.86 15.35
N ASN A 107 2.09 -6.06 15.17
CA ASN A 107 3.02 -6.28 16.29
C ASN A 107 3.15 -5.06 17.20
N LEU A 108 3.20 -3.87 16.61
CA LEU A 108 3.41 -2.63 17.35
C LEU A 108 2.16 -2.18 18.11
N LEU A 109 1.00 -2.27 17.48
CA LEU A 109 -0.24 -1.66 17.97
C LEU A 109 -1.24 -2.66 18.54
N ASN A 110 -1.12 -3.96 18.20
CA ASN A 110 -2.11 -4.99 18.52
C ASN A 110 -3.57 -4.54 18.24
N PRO A 111 -3.89 -4.11 17.01
CA PRO A 111 -5.21 -3.57 16.71
C PRO A 111 -6.27 -4.68 16.58
N GLU A 112 -7.51 -4.35 16.91
CA GLU A 112 -8.65 -5.23 16.63
C GLU A 112 -8.98 -5.29 15.14
N VAL A 113 -8.83 -4.17 14.43
CA VAL A 113 -9.17 -4.04 13.02
C VAL A 113 -8.07 -3.29 12.28
N LEU A 114 -7.70 -3.79 11.10
CA LEU A 114 -6.86 -3.09 10.13
C LEU A 114 -7.70 -2.82 8.87
N VAL A 115 -7.85 -1.54 8.53
CA VAL A 115 -8.61 -1.12 7.35
C VAL A 115 -7.64 -0.78 6.23
N LEU A 116 -7.79 -1.45 5.08
CA LEU A 116 -7.04 -1.17 3.86
C LEU A 116 -7.89 -0.31 2.93
N GLY A 117 -7.39 0.86 2.57
CA GLY A 117 -8.04 1.77 1.62
C GLY A 117 -7.08 2.28 0.55
N GLY A 118 -7.58 3.15 -0.32
CA GLY A 118 -6.85 3.73 -1.43
C GLY A 118 -7.08 2.99 -2.74
N GLY A 119 -6.88 3.69 -3.86
CA GLY A 119 -7.30 3.21 -5.19
C GLY A 119 -6.70 1.86 -5.61
N ILE A 120 -5.51 1.50 -5.11
CA ILE A 120 -4.90 0.19 -5.37
C ILE A 120 -5.60 -0.93 -4.58
N ALA A 121 -6.04 -0.66 -3.36
CA ALA A 121 -6.70 -1.65 -2.51
C ALA A 121 -8.16 -1.92 -2.93
N ASP A 122 -8.86 -0.89 -3.41
CA ASP A 122 -10.28 -0.97 -3.75
C ASP A 122 -10.58 -1.89 -4.95
N HIS A 123 -9.57 -2.19 -5.79
CA HIS A 123 -9.76 -2.91 -7.05
C HIS A 123 -9.15 -4.30 -7.07
N ARG A 124 -8.44 -4.75 -6.01
CA ARG A 124 -7.69 -6.02 -6.01
C ARG A 124 -7.97 -6.85 -4.76
N SER A 125 -8.90 -7.78 -4.89
CA SER A 125 -9.18 -8.76 -3.82
C SER A 125 -7.93 -9.55 -3.40
N GLU A 126 -6.97 -9.74 -4.31
CA GLU A 126 -5.71 -10.45 -4.03
C GLU A 126 -4.86 -9.73 -2.97
N LEU A 127 -4.87 -8.39 -2.91
CA LEU A 127 -4.13 -7.64 -1.90
C LEU A 127 -4.58 -8.02 -0.49
N HIS A 128 -5.89 -8.17 -0.26
CA HIS A 128 -6.41 -8.54 1.05
C HIS A 128 -5.90 -9.91 1.51
N ASP A 129 -5.83 -10.87 0.60
CA ASP A 129 -5.37 -12.22 0.90
C ASP A 129 -3.85 -12.27 1.09
N VAL A 130 -3.09 -11.50 0.31
CA VAL A 130 -1.65 -11.32 0.53
C VAL A 130 -1.38 -10.68 1.89
N VAL A 131 -2.11 -9.62 2.26
CA VAL A 131 -1.95 -8.96 3.57
C VAL A 131 -2.26 -9.93 4.72
N ARG A 132 -3.36 -10.70 4.63
CA ARG A 132 -3.67 -11.72 5.65
C ARG A 132 -2.57 -12.77 5.75
N THR A 133 -2.03 -13.22 4.61
CA THR A 133 -0.94 -14.19 4.55
C THR A 133 0.32 -13.64 5.21
N GLU A 134 0.71 -12.41 4.89
CA GLU A 134 1.91 -11.77 5.46
C GLU A 134 1.75 -11.48 6.95
N ILE A 135 0.56 -11.08 7.42
CA ILE A 135 0.25 -10.96 8.86
C ILE A 135 0.45 -12.31 9.54
N GLY A 136 -0.16 -13.38 9.02
CA GLY A 136 -0.03 -14.73 9.60
C GLY A 136 1.42 -15.24 9.61
N ARG A 137 2.24 -14.82 8.64
CA ARG A 137 3.65 -15.22 8.50
C ARG A 137 4.60 -14.45 9.42
N ARG A 138 4.32 -13.18 9.71
CA ARG A 138 5.30 -12.25 10.32
C ARG A 138 4.88 -11.67 11.65
N ALA A 139 3.58 -11.55 11.91
CA ALA A 139 3.11 -11.00 13.18
C ALA A 139 3.15 -12.07 14.28
N PHE A 140 3.17 -11.62 15.54
CA PHE A 140 3.08 -12.49 16.69
C PHE A 140 1.76 -13.29 16.61
N PRO A 141 1.76 -14.61 16.87
CA PRO A 141 0.60 -15.45 16.54
C PRO A 141 -0.72 -15.02 17.19
N LEU A 142 -0.68 -14.51 18.43
CA LEU A 142 -1.88 -14.11 19.16
C LEU A 142 -2.59 -12.88 18.54
N PRO A 143 -1.92 -11.74 18.30
CA PRO A 143 -2.53 -10.60 17.61
C PRO A 143 -2.84 -10.93 16.15
N ALA A 144 -2.01 -11.72 15.46
CA ALA A 144 -2.28 -12.17 14.08
C ALA A 144 -3.61 -12.93 13.96
N ALA A 145 -3.92 -13.80 14.91
CA ALA A 145 -5.17 -14.56 14.93
C ALA A 145 -6.39 -13.71 15.32
N ARG A 146 -6.19 -12.55 15.97
CA ARG A 146 -7.28 -11.68 16.44
C ARG A 146 -7.59 -10.54 15.50
N VAL A 147 -6.58 -9.97 14.85
CA VAL A 147 -6.76 -8.78 14.00
C VAL A 147 -7.65 -9.11 12.81
N VAL A 148 -8.55 -8.17 12.51
CA VAL A 148 -9.51 -8.30 11.44
C VAL A 148 -9.15 -7.35 10.30
N VAL A 149 -8.77 -7.88 9.14
CA VAL A 149 -8.51 -7.07 7.94
C VAL A 149 -9.82 -6.77 7.19
N ARG A 150 -10.07 -5.49 6.90
CA ARG A 150 -11.27 -5.00 6.20
C ARG A 150 -10.90 -4.06 5.05
N PRO A 151 -11.66 -4.07 3.93
CA PRO A 151 -11.59 -2.99 2.96
C PRO A 151 -12.18 -1.71 3.55
N SER A 152 -11.68 -0.57 3.10
CA SER A 152 -12.32 0.71 3.30
C SER A 152 -13.69 0.71 2.62
N ARG A 153 -14.67 1.37 3.24
CA ARG A 153 -16.00 1.59 2.65
C ARG A 153 -16.12 2.94 1.96
N PHE A 154 -15.06 3.75 1.96
CA PHE A 154 -15.11 5.15 1.56
C PHE A 154 -14.50 5.43 0.18
N GLY A 155 -13.98 4.42 -0.52
CA GLY A 155 -13.39 4.58 -1.86
C GLY A 155 -12.33 5.67 -1.89
N GLU A 156 -12.33 6.50 -2.94
CA GLU A 156 -11.43 7.66 -3.10
C GLU A 156 -11.61 8.75 -2.02
N ASN A 157 -12.71 8.75 -1.26
CA ASN A 157 -12.98 9.76 -0.22
C ASN A 157 -12.35 9.43 1.15
N VAL A 158 -11.51 8.38 1.26
CA VAL A 158 -10.84 8.01 2.52
C VAL A 158 -10.07 9.16 3.13
N SER A 159 -9.32 9.92 2.32
CA SER A 159 -8.54 11.06 2.81
C SER A 159 -9.44 12.18 3.33
N LEU A 160 -10.59 12.43 2.70
CA LEU A 160 -11.53 13.48 3.10
C LEU A 160 -12.31 13.10 4.37
N VAL A 161 -12.74 11.85 4.50
CA VAL A 161 -13.43 11.34 5.70
C VAL A 161 -12.45 11.20 6.88
N GLY A 162 -11.20 10.84 6.60
CA GLY A 162 -10.14 10.74 7.62
C GLY A 162 -9.80 12.08 8.30
N CYS A 163 -10.00 13.20 7.59
CA CYS A 163 -9.81 14.54 8.17
C CYS A 163 -10.98 15.02 9.05
N TRP A 164 -12.16 14.39 8.98
CA TRP A 164 -13.35 14.84 9.72
C TRP A 164 -13.16 14.87 11.25
N PRO A 165 -12.54 13.85 11.90
CA PRO A 165 -12.24 13.92 13.33
C PRO A 165 -11.29 15.06 13.71
N LEU A 166 -10.33 15.42 12.84
CA LEU A 166 -9.40 16.53 13.08
C LEU A 166 -10.12 17.89 13.12
N ILE A 167 -11.12 18.08 12.25
CA ILE A 167 -11.91 19.31 12.20
C ILE A 167 -12.83 19.41 13.42
N HIS A 168 -13.47 18.31 13.82
CA HIS A 168 -14.39 18.30 14.97
C HIS A 168 -13.70 18.43 16.33
N GLU A 169 -12.49 17.90 16.52
CA GLU A 169 -11.72 18.14 17.74
C GLU A 169 -11.27 19.61 17.86
N THR A 170 -11.06 20.29 16.73
CA THR A 170 -10.72 21.72 16.70
C THR A 170 -11.92 22.60 17.10
N GLU A 171 -13.15 22.21 16.79
CA GLU A 171 -14.37 22.93 17.18
C GLU A 171 -14.82 22.64 18.63
N ALA A 172 -14.48 21.47 19.17
CA ALA A 172 -14.80 21.10 20.56
C ALA A 172 -13.76 21.59 21.59
N GLY A 173 -12.62 22.11 21.12
CA GLY A 173 -11.52 22.65 21.93
C GLY A 173 -11.42 24.18 22.00
N GLY A 174 -12.45 24.90 21.52
CA GLY A 174 -12.57 26.37 21.60
C GLY A 174 -13.33 26.88 22.82
#